data_AF-A0A4Q4M479-F1
#
_entry.id   AF-A0A4Q4M479-F1
#
_cell.length_a   1.000
_cell.length_b   1.000
_cell.length_c   1.000
_cell.angle_alpha   90.00
_cell.angle_beta   90.00
_cell.angle_gamma   90.00
#
_symmetry.space_group_name_H-M   'P 1'
#
loop_
_entity.id
_entity.type
_entity.pdbx_description
1 polymer ?
#
loop_
_entity_poly.entity_id
_entity_poly.type
_entity_poly.pdbx_seq_one_letter_code
_entity_poly.pdbx_strand_id
1 'polypeptide(L)'
;MLATKRFQRIAQDLEKLPCELHGDILNDLEFSQLIRLSSCAGPRLTWSLENSISAWGDHFRAEDRSTWQKLLSISDSVRRLCFIQPKTKDEIPYIFERSLAFLFFRNEDWKATACGWLPADVQNRSRFAEHQLARTFLAELNSIVMDRTWSAFHEHYARFIEPWLPRLSPQAKAIFSKVPKLGIKDAVCHRYAYLSKDLPFSIDDLATFIDMYQQFRLLRAETMAAELYRLADIYETYPTRLKEPFDLRVRAPDNLNTQHVPTDIRRCARKLVRKAKNTRWKNTEGCVVRFAWPALVPYESQVEMFQEHITDATDIQVAPADIVDKCCAVVANAPSWARDNAEREVMAVTRLYETLKQQHLSLHGLNFKVLIQPYQAEFPKRAPVALPVLPRGDAELEWLENFAEVTAWMEGKTTQ
;
A
#
# COMPACT_ATOMS: atom_id res chain seq x y z
N MET A 1 -20.24 -4.28 -10.99
CA MET A 1 -21.37 -3.75 -11.80
C MET A 1 -22.33 -4.81 -12.34
N LEU A 2 -22.04 -6.12 -12.34
CA LEU A 2 -23.00 -7.15 -12.79
C LEU A 2 -24.16 -7.38 -11.80
N ALA A 3 -23.91 -7.26 -10.49
CA ALA A 3 -24.93 -7.47 -9.46
C ALA A 3 -26.07 -6.43 -9.53
N THR A 4 -25.75 -5.16 -9.82
CA THR A 4 -26.75 -4.08 -9.92
C THR A 4 -27.73 -4.28 -11.08
N LYS A 5 -27.29 -4.81 -12.24
CA LYS A 5 -28.19 -5.10 -13.37
C LYS A 5 -29.21 -6.19 -13.05
N ARG A 6 -28.82 -7.22 -12.28
CA ARG A 6 -29.73 -8.28 -11.84
C ARG A 6 -30.83 -7.72 -10.93
N PHE A 7 -30.44 -6.97 -9.89
CA PHE A 7 -31.41 -6.38 -8.96
C PHE A 7 -32.29 -5.31 -9.62
N GLN A 8 -31.75 -4.58 -10.60
CA GLN A 8 -32.54 -3.64 -11.40
C GLN A 8 -33.64 -4.34 -12.20
N ARG A 9 -33.33 -5.47 -12.85
CA ARG A 9 -34.34 -6.27 -13.56
C ARG A 9 -35.39 -6.83 -12.61
N ILE A 10 -34.96 -7.41 -11.48
CA ILE A 10 -35.88 -7.94 -10.47
C ILE A 10 -36.80 -6.83 -9.94
N ALA A 11 -36.26 -5.65 -9.62
CA ALA A 11 -37.05 -4.53 -9.15
C ALA A 11 -38.08 -4.08 -10.22
N GLN A 12 -37.68 -3.98 -11.49
CA GLN A 12 -38.60 -3.64 -12.59
C GLN A 12 -39.73 -4.67 -12.76
N ASP A 13 -39.44 -5.95 -12.57
CA ASP A 13 -40.44 -7.01 -12.67
C ASP A 13 -41.38 -7.01 -11.46
N LEU A 14 -40.85 -6.73 -10.25
CA LEU A 14 -41.66 -6.56 -9.05
C LEU A 14 -42.57 -5.33 -9.14
N GLU A 15 -42.13 -4.20 -9.69
CA GLU A 15 -42.98 -3.00 -9.85
C GLU A 15 -44.23 -3.23 -10.73
N LYS A 16 -44.21 -4.25 -11.59
CA LYS A 16 -45.37 -4.65 -12.40
C LYS A 16 -46.40 -5.44 -11.61
N LEU A 17 -46.00 -6.04 -10.48
CA LEU A 17 -46.88 -6.81 -9.62
C LEU A 17 -47.67 -5.89 -8.67
N PRO A 18 -48.87 -6.31 -8.24
CA PRO A 18 -49.55 -5.70 -7.11
C PRO A 18 -48.75 -5.87 -5.81
N CYS A 19 -48.83 -4.88 -4.90
CA CYS A 19 -48.07 -4.85 -3.65
C CYS A 19 -48.35 -6.06 -2.75
N GLU A 20 -49.53 -6.66 -2.87
CA GLU A 20 -49.97 -7.85 -2.12
C GLU A 20 -49.10 -9.07 -2.43
N LEU A 21 -48.57 -9.16 -3.65
CA LEU A 21 -47.71 -10.28 -4.09
C LEU A 21 -46.23 -10.06 -3.74
N HIS A 22 -45.85 -8.86 -3.31
CA HIS A 22 -44.46 -8.57 -2.95
C HIS A 22 -44.05 -9.31 -1.67
N GLY A 23 -44.96 -9.49 -0.72
CA GLY A 23 -44.66 -10.06 0.60
C GLY A 23 -44.00 -11.43 0.54
N ASP A 24 -44.58 -12.36 -0.22
CA ASP A 24 -44.07 -13.73 -0.36
C ASP A 24 -42.66 -13.74 -0.97
N ILE A 25 -42.45 -12.93 -2.01
CA ILE A 25 -41.16 -12.86 -2.71
C ILE A 25 -40.09 -12.23 -1.82
N LEU A 26 -40.41 -11.15 -1.11
CA LEU A 26 -39.45 -10.44 -0.27
C LEU A 26 -39.06 -11.25 0.98
N ASN A 27 -39.93 -12.13 1.46
CA ASN A 27 -39.67 -12.96 2.64
C ASN A 27 -38.58 -14.02 2.44
N ASP A 28 -38.43 -14.49 1.21
CA ASP A 28 -37.43 -15.49 0.84
C ASP A 28 -36.03 -14.89 0.62
N LEU A 29 -35.93 -13.56 0.58
CA LEU A 29 -34.68 -12.86 0.33
C LEU A 29 -33.90 -12.60 1.62
N GLU A 30 -32.59 -12.67 1.50
CA GLU A 30 -31.67 -12.27 2.57
C GLU A 30 -31.70 -10.75 2.76
N PHE A 31 -31.46 -10.27 3.98
CA PHE A 31 -31.48 -8.83 4.28
C PHE A 31 -30.55 -8.00 3.39
N SER A 32 -29.35 -8.49 3.07
CA SER A 32 -28.44 -7.82 2.14
C SER A 32 -28.99 -7.72 0.71
N GLN A 33 -29.80 -8.69 0.28
CA GLN A 33 -30.46 -8.69 -1.03
C GLN A 33 -31.63 -7.70 -1.04
N LEU A 34 -32.38 -7.60 0.07
CA LEU A 34 -33.41 -6.57 0.26
C LEU A 34 -32.82 -5.16 0.18
N ILE A 35 -31.69 -4.92 0.86
CA ILE A 35 -30.99 -3.63 0.76
C ILE A 35 -30.56 -3.35 -0.69
N ARG A 36 -30.03 -4.35 -1.41
CA ARG A 36 -29.65 -4.17 -2.83
C ARG A 36 -30.86 -3.90 -3.72
N LEU A 37 -31.99 -4.57 -3.50
CA LEU A 37 -33.23 -4.29 -4.21
C LEU A 37 -33.75 -2.88 -3.95
N SER A 38 -33.66 -2.41 -2.70
CA SER A 38 -34.10 -1.06 -2.32
C SER A 38 -33.43 0.05 -3.14
N SER A 39 -32.19 -0.17 -3.62
CA SER A 39 -31.45 0.78 -4.45
C SER A 39 -32.01 0.94 -5.87
N CYS A 40 -32.78 -0.04 -6.34
CA CYS A 40 -33.39 -0.05 -7.66
C CYS A 40 -34.92 0.02 -7.58
N ALA A 41 -35.48 0.14 -6.37
CA ALA A 41 -36.92 0.09 -6.13
C ALA A 41 -37.61 1.37 -6.62
N GLY A 42 -38.73 1.20 -7.33
CA GLY A 42 -39.65 2.28 -7.63
C GLY A 42 -40.58 2.56 -6.44
N PRO A 43 -41.64 3.36 -6.64
CA PRO A 43 -42.54 3.76 -5.57
C PRO A 43 -43.27 2.59 -4.90
N ARG A 44 -43.70 1.57 -5.66
CA ARG A 44 -44.49 0.46 -5.11
C ARG A 44 -43.63 -0.49 -4.30
N LEU A 45 -42.49 -0.90 -4.84
CA LEU A 45 -41.56 -1.77 -4.13
C LEU A 45 -40.98 -1.07 -2.90
N THR A 46 -40.71 0.23 -2.99
CA THR A 46 -40.35 1.08 -1.84
C THR A 46 -41.41 0.97 -0.74
N TRP A 47 -42.67 1.22 -1.09
CA TRP A 47 -43.77 1.16 -0.13
C TRP A 47 -43.89 -0.23 0.50
N SER A 48 -43.75 -1.30 -0.29
CA SER A 48 -43.77 -2.68 0.21
C SER A 48 -42.59 -3.03 1.14
N LEU A 49 -41.40 -2.45 0.93
CA LEU A 49 -40.26 -2.64 1.83
C LEU A 49 -40.46 -1.92 3.17
N GLU A 50 -40.98 -0.69 3.15
CA GLU A 50 -41.17 0.16 4.35
C GLU A 50 -42.43 -0.21 5.16
N ASN A 51 -43.41 -0.87 4.53
CA ASN A 51 -44.67 -1.31 5.13
C ASN A 51 -44.82 -2.82 5.21
N SER A 52 -43.73 -3.57 5.02
CA SER A 52 -43.72 -5.02 5.22
C SER A 52 -44.05 -5.36 6.67
N ILE A 53 -44.91 -6.38 6.86
CA ILE A 53 -45.26 -6.93 8.19
C ILE A 53 -44.12 -7.82 8.73
N SER A 54 -43.12 -8.09 7.91
CA SER A 54 -41.99 -8.94 8.27
C SER A 54 -41.09 -8.28 9.30
N ALA A 55 -40.41 -9.10 10.12
CA ALA A 55 -39.60 -8.64 11.25
C ALA A 55 -38.44 -7.70 10.85
N TRP A 56 -38.00 -7.75 9.59
CA TRP A 56 -36.99 -6.83 9.06
C TRP A 56 -37.56 -5.49 8.55
N GLY A 57 -38.89 -5.38 8.38
CA GLY A 57 -39.57 -4.20 7.84
C GLY A 57 -39.40 -2.96 8.73
N ASP A 58 -39.44 -3.15 10.05
CA ASP A 58 -39.25 -2.07 11.03
C ASP A 58 -37.87 -1.41 10.89
N HIS A 59 -36.83 -2.18 10.50
CA HIS A 59 -35.49 -1.64 10.26
C HIS A 59 -35.38 -0.80 8.99
N PHE A 60 -36.22 -1.05 7.98
CA PHE A 60 -36.31 -0.19 6.79
C PHE A 60 -37.09 1.10 7.05
N ARG A 61 -38.01 1.09 8.01
CA ARG A 61 -38.77 2.28 8.43
C ARG A 61 -37.97 3.17 9.39
N ALA A 62 -37.23 2.56 10.31
CA ALA A 62 -36.49 3.26 11.35
C ALA A 62 -35.24 3.98 10.85
N GLU A 63 -34.63 3.52 9.76
CA GLU A 63 -33.37 4.02 9.24
C GLU A 63 -33.51 4.46 7.79
N ASP A 64 -32.79 5.51 7.41
CA ASP A 64 -32.78 5.94 6.01
C ASP A 64 -32.18 4.83 5.13
N ARG A 65 -32.85 4.56 4.01
CA ARG A 65 -32.41 3.61 3.00
C ARG A 65 -31.00 3.92 2.50
N SER A 66 -30.65 5.20 2.39
CA SER A 66 -29.31 5.61 1.96
C SER A 66 -28.22 5.12 2.93
N THR A 67 -28.51 5.09 4.24
CA THR A 67 -27.65 4.54 5.29
C THR A 67 -27.36 3.07 5.06
N TRP A 68 -28.39 2.24 4.86
CA TRP A 68 -28.23 0.82 4.61
C TRP A 68 -27.42 0.53 3.35
N GLN A 69 -27.69 1.28 2.27
CA GLN A 69 -26.98 1.13 1.01
C GLN A 69 -25.49 1.49 1.13
N LYS A 70 -25.17 2.59 1.83
CA LYS A 70 -23.79 2.99 2.10
C LYS A 70 -23.07 1.95 2.96
N LEU A 71 -23.68 1.50 4.05
CA LEU A 71 -23.10 0.47 4.92
C LEU A 71 -22.85 -0.84 4.18
N LEU A 72 -23.79 -1.27 3.32
CA LEU A 72 -23.60 -2.47 2.51
C LEU A 72 -22.48 -2.31 1.48
N SER A 73 -22.37 -1.14 0.83
CA SER A 73 -21.27 -0.83 -0.09
C SER A 73 -19.90 -0.82 0.61
N ILE A 74 -19.82 -0.23 1.81
CA ILE A 74 -18.64 -0.28 2.66
C ILE A 74 -18.32 -1.73 3.03
N SER A 75 -19.33 -2.52 3.41
CA SER A 75 -19.17 -3.93 3.75
C SER A 75 -18.63 -4.77 2.59
N ASP A 76 -19.13 -4.56 1.38
CA ASP A 76 -18.60 -5.20 0.17
C ASP A 76 -17.13 -4.82 -0.07
N SER A 77 -16.76 -3.56 0.17
CA SER A 77 -15.38 -3.07 0.08
C SER A 77 -14.48 -3.69 1.14
N VAL A 78 -14.93 -3.74 2.40
CA VAL A 78 -14.23 -4.39 3.52
C VAL A 78 -14.07 -5.89 3.27
N ARG A 79 -15.11 -6.57 2.77
CA ARG A 79 -15.02 -8.00 2.41
C ARG A 79 -13.94 -8.24 1.36
N ARG A 80 -13.88 -7.39 0.34
CA ARG A 80 -12.87 -7.48 -0.74
C ARG A 80 -11.46 -7.13 -0.25
N LEU A 81 -11.33 -6.10 0.57
CA LEU A 81 -10.04 -5.50 0.92
C LEU A 81 -9.46 -6.04 2.23
N CYS A 82 -10.24 -6.59 3.15
CA CYS A 82 -9.76 -6.99 4.49
C CYS A 82 -9.75 -8.51 4.72
N PHE A 83 -10.38 -9.31 3.84
CA PHE A 83 -10.53 -10.75 4.00
C PHE A 83 -9.98 -11.54 2.80
N ILE A 84 -9.75 -12.85 3.00
CA ILE A 84 -9.55 -13.76 1.87
C ILE A 84 -10.88 -13.85 1.14
N GLN A 85 -10.84 -13.77 -0.19
CA GLN A 85 -12.03 -14.05 -0.98
C GLN A 85 -12.36 -15.55 -0.86
N PRO A 86 -13.58 -15.90 -0.43
CA PRO A 86 -14.03 -17.28 -0.39
C PRO A 86 -13.79 -17.96 -1.74
N LYS A 87 -13.20 -19.16 -1.74
CA LYS A 87 -13.18 -20.02 -2.94
C LYS A 87 -14.53 -20.69 -3.16
N THR A 88 -15.29 -20.91 -2.08
CA THR A 88 -16.64 -21.49 -2.07
C THR A 88 -17.60 -20.61 -1.29
N LYS A 89 -18.91 -20.78 -1.48
CA LYS A 89 -19.93 -19.97 -0.76
C LYS A 89 -19.89 -20.19 0.76
N ASP A 90 -19.35 -21.31 1.21
CA ASP A 90 -19.28 -21.72 2.62
C ASP A 90 -18.08 -21.12 3.37
N GLU A 91 -17.12 -20.49 2.67
CA GLU A 91 -15.97 -19.81 3.27
C GLU A 91 -16.30 -18.34 3.62
N ILE A 92 -17.35 -18.13 4.42
CA ILE A 92 -17.74 -16.78 4.87
C ILE A 92 -16.77 -16.35 5.98
N PRO A 93 -16.25 -15.12 5.98
CA PRO A 93 -15.37 -14.70 7.07
C PRO A 93 -16.12 -14.64 8.40
N TYR A 94 -15.50 -15.12 9.47
CA TYR A 94 -16.08 -15.28 10.82
C TYR A 94 -16.92 -14.11 11.35
N ILE A 95 -16.59 -12.85 11.00
CA ILE A 95 -17.35 -11.67 11.43
C ILE A 95 -18.72 -11.54 10.74
N PHE A 96 -18.81 -12.03 9.50
CA PHE A 96 -20.03 -12.13 8.69
C PHE A 96 -20.89 -13.33 9.09
N GLU A 97 -20.33 -14.28 9.85
CA GLU A 97 -21.04 -15.40 10.45
C GLU A 97 -21.52 -15.09 11.88
N ARG A 98 -21.11 -13.95 12.46
CA ARG A 98 -21.49 -13.53 13.82
C ARG A 98 -22.10 -12.14 13.84
N SER A 99 -21.30 -11.09 14.05
CA SER A 99 -21.82 -9.73 14.27
C SER A 99 -22.60 -9.17 13.06
N LEU A 100 -22.26 -9.59 11.84
CA LEU A 100 -22.96 -9.18 10.62
C LEU A 100 -23.78 -10.32 9.98
N ALA A 101 -24.07 -11.39 10.73
CA ALA A 101 -24.84 -12.54 10.25
C ALA A 101 -26.24 -12.14 9.78
N PHE A 102 -26.82 -11.10 10.38
CA PHE A 102 -28.14 -10.58 10.01
C PHE A 102 -28.26 -10.17 8.53
N LEU A 103 -27.14 -9.90 7.85
CA LEU A 103 -27.11 -9.62 6.41
C LEU A 103 -27.55 -10.82 5.56
N PHE A 104 -27.47 -12.04 6.10
CA PHE A 104 -27.85 -13.28 5.45
C PHE A 104 -29.16 -13.85 5.98
N PHE A 105 -29.80 -13.20 6.95
CA PHE A 105 -31.07 -13.65 7.51
C PHE A 105 -32.20 -13.45 6.51
N ARG A 106 -33.02 -14.48 6.35
CA ARG A 106 -34.35 -14.45 5.73
C ARG A 106 -35.40 -14.20 6.79
N ASN A 107 -36.65 -13.97 6.38
CA ASN A 107 -37.72 -13.62 7.31
C ASN A 107 -37.89 -14.64 8.46
N GLU A 108 -37.73 -15.93 8.19
CA GLU A 108 -37.80 -16.99 9.20
C GLU A 108 -36.68 -16.88 10.25
N ASP A 109 -35.46 -16.54 9.83
CA ASP A 109 -34.32 -16.35 10.73
C ASP A 109 -34.55 -15.15 11.65
N TRP A 110 -35.11 -14.06 11.12
CA TRP A 110 -35.51 -12.89 11.93
C TRP A 110 -36.56 -13.27 12.97
N LYS A 111 -37.56 -14.09 12.62
CA LYS A 111 -38.56 -14.61 13.57
C LYS A 111 -37.93 -15.54 14.61
N ALA A 112 -37.05 -16.45 14.21
CA ALA A 112 -36.35 -17.35 15.12
C ALA A 112 -35.45 -16.60 16.12
N THR A 113 -34.85 -15.49 15.68
CA THR A 113 -34.05 -14.58 16.51
C THR A 113 -34.93 -13.89 17.57
N ALA A 114 -36.12 -13.40 17.17
CA ALA A 114 -37.11 -12.83 18.09
C ALA A 114 -37.64 -13.88 19.09
N CYS A 115 -37.70 -15.15 18.70
CA CYS A 115 -38.09 -16.27 19.55
C CYS A 115 -36.94 -16.87 20.39
N GLY A 116 -35.71 -16.33 20.30
CA GLY A 116 -34.58 -16.72 21.15
C GLY A 116 -33.89 -18.04 20.79
N TRP A 117 -33.92 -18.51 19.53
CA TRP A 117 -33.38 -19.84 19.16
C TRP A 117 -31.91 -19.88 18.72
N LEU A 118 -31.19 -18.76 18.74
CA LEU A 118 -29.77 -18.71 18.35
C LEU A 118 -28.84 -19.16 19.50
N PRO A 119 -27.58 -19.57 19.22
CA PRO A 119 -26.59 -19.86 20.27
C PRO A 119 -26.43 -18.69 21.26
N ALA A 120 -26.15 -18.97 22.53
CA ALA A 120 -26.11 -17.98 23.62
C ALA A 120 -25.17 -16.78 23.36
N ASP A 121 -24.13 -16.99 22.55
CA ASP A 121 -23.16 -16.01 22.10
C ASP A 121 -23.67 -15.07 20.99
N VAL A 122 -24.75 -15.46 20.29
CA VAL A 122 -25.55 -14.62 19.40
C VAL A 122 -26.73 -14.00 20.15
N GLN A 123 -27.35 -14.72 21.09
CA GLN A 123 -28.44 -14.22 21.95
C GLN A 123 -28.03 -13.03 22.83
N ASN A 124 -26.81 -13.06 23.41
CA ASN A 124 -26.31 -11.94 24.21
C ASN A 124 -26.05 -10.66 23.40
N ARG A 125 -26.00 -10.77 22.06
CA ARG A 125 -25.84 -9.64 21.13
C ARG A 125 -27.13 -9.30 20.38
N SER A 126 -28.13 -10.18 20.41
CA SER A 126 -29.44 -10.00 19.78
C SER A 126 -30.42 -9.16 20.60
N ARG A 127 -29.97 -8.51 21.68
CA ARG A 127 -30.60 -7.23 22.10
C ARG A 127 -30.22 -6.15 21.09
N PHE A 128 -30.64 -6.34 19.84
CA PHE A 128 -30.86 -5.25 18.91
C PHE A 128 -31.97 -4.40 19.54
N ALA A 129 -31.61 -3.46 20.40
CA ALA A 129 -32.54 -2.37 20.70
C ALA A 129 -32.98 -1.83 19.33
N GLU A 130 -34.30 -1.65 19.14
CA GLU A 130 -34.99 -1.43 17.86
C GLU A 130 -34.42 -0.31 16.95
N HIS A 131 -33.40 0.43 17.41
CA HIS A 131 -32.78 1.57 16.74
C HIS A 131 -31.24 1.56 16.72
N GLN A 132 -30.56 0.40 16.89
CA GLN A 132 -29.08 0.36 16.92
C GLN A 132 -28.43 -0.57 15.89
N LEU A 133 -29.20 -1.22 15.00
CA LEU A 133 -28.64 -2.18 14.04
C LEU A 133 -27.65 -1.52 13.06
N ALA A 134 -27.99 -0.37 12.50
CA ALA A 134 -27.10 0.38 11.60
C ALA A 134 -25.83 0.86 12.32
N ARG A 135 -25.96 1.28 13.59
CA ARG A 135 -24.83 1.66 14.44
C ARG A 135 -23.89 0.49 14.71
N THR A 136 -24.43 -0.68 15.05
CA THR A 136 -23.65 -1.90 15.25
C THR A 136 -22.94 -2.32 13.97
N PHE A 137 -23.64 -2.23 12.82
CA PHE A 137 -23.03 -2.49 11.52
C PHE A 137 -21.83 -1.56 11.27
N LEU A 138 -22.01 -0.25 11.48
CA LEU A 138 -20.93 0.73 11.34
C LEU A 138 -19.76 0.46 12.32
N ALA A 139 -20.06 0.11 13.57
CA ALA A 139 -19.05 -0.14 14.61
C ALA A 139 -18.15 -1.32 14.25
N GLU A 140 -18.75 -2.41 13.75
CA GLU A 140 -18.00 -3.60 13.33
C GLU A 140 -17.13 -3.31 12.09
N LEU A 141 -17.66 -2.56 11.11
CA LEU A 141 -16.88 -2.15 9.94
C LEU A 141 -15.69 -1.25 10.34
N ASN A 142 -15.90 -0.30 11.25
CA ASN A 142 -14.84 0.52 11.82
C ASN A 142 -13.76 -0.35 12.48
N SER A 143 -14.16 -1.30 13.34
CA SER A 143 -13.25 -2.19 14.05
C SER A 143 -12.36 -2.99 13.08
N ILE A 144 -12.95 -3.55 12.01
CA ILE A 144 -12.19 -4.31 11.00
C ILE A 144 -11.18 -3.42 10.27
N VAL A 145 -11.62 -2.25 9.81
CA VAL A 145 -10.76 -1.33 9.06
C VAL A 145 -9.60 -0.87 9.93
N MET A 146 -9.89 -0.46 11.17
CA MET A 146 -8.88 -0.02 12.12
C MET A 146 -7.88 -1.13 12.45
N ASP A 147 -8.31 -2.36 12.71
CA ASP A 147 -7.40 -3.51 12.91
C ASP A 147 -6.49 -3.72 11.71
N ARG A 148 -7.03 -3.65 10.48
CA ARG A 148 -6.26 -3.88 9.26
C ARG A 148 -5.26 -2.79 8.93
N THR A 149 -5.50 -1.57 9.38
CA THR A 149 -4.62 -0.42 9.15
C THR A 149 -3.81 -0.03 10.39
N TRP A 150 -3.94 -0.75 11.50
CA TRP A 150 -3.37 -0.37 12.80
C TRP A 150 -1.87 -0.14 12.73
N SER A 151 -1.09 -1.16 12.32
CA SER A 151 0.38 -1.01 12.27
C SER A 151 0.82 0.08 11.31
N ALA A 152 0.11 0.30 10.20
CA ALA A 152 0.47 1.36 9.25
C ALA A 152 0.39 2.76 9.86
N PHE A 153 -0.62 3.02 10.70
CA PHE A 153 -0.87 4.33 11.30
C PHE A 153 -0.31 4.52 12.71
N HIS A 154 -0.02 3.45 13.45
CA HIS A 154 0.44 3.54 14.85
C HIS A 154 1.87 3.02 15.05
N GLU A 155 2.26 1.93 14.39
CA GLU A 155 3.57 1.30 14.60
C GLU A 155 4.61 1.77 13.59
N HIS A 156 4.17 2.10 12.37
CA HIS A 156 5.04 2.37 11.23
C HIS A 156 4.73 3.71 10.54
N TYR A 157 4.02 4.62 11.22
CA TYR A 157 3.57 5.88 10.64
C TYR A 157 4.70 6.68 9.97
N ALA A 158 5.80 6.90 10.69
CA ALA A 158 6.95 7.68 10.21
C ALA A 158 7.61 7.09 8.96
N ARG A 159 7.45 5.78 8.75
CA ARG A 159 8.03 5.06 7.61
C ARG A 159 7.04 4.89 6.46
N PHE A 160 5.77 4.68 6.79
CA PHE A 160 4.76 4.22 5.85
C PHE A 160 3.88 5.36 5.34
N ILE A 161 3.45 6.26 6.22
CA ILE A 161 2.50 7.34 5.89
C ILE A 161 3.23 8.68 5.72
N GLU A 162 4.07 9.05 6.69
CA GLU A 162 4.70 10.37 6.77
C GLU A 162 5.46 10.79 5.49
N PRO A 163 6.31 9.94 4.87
CA PRO A 163 7.07 10.33 3.68
C PRO A 163 6.19 10.63 2.46
N TRP A 164 4.95 10.12 2.47
CA TRP A 164 4.02 10.24 1.36
C TRP A 164 3.03 11.39 1.55
N LEU A 165 2.97 12.00 2.75
CA LEU A 165 2.08 13.12 3.03
C LEU A 165 2.14 14.20 1.95
N PRO A 166 3.31 14.67 1.46
CA PRO A 166 3.34 15.71 0.43
C PRO A 166 2.58 15.33 -0.87
N ARG A 167 2.59 14.04 -1.23
CA ARG A 167 1.99 13.49 -2.47
C ARG A 167 0.51 13.13 -2.32
N LEU A 168 -0.03 13.16 -1.09
CA LEU A 168 -1.44 12.85 -0.84
C LEU A 168 -2.37 14.03 -1.18
N SER A 169 -3.59 13.70 -1.61
CA SER A 169 -4.66 14.69 -1.79
C SER A 169 -5.01 15.38 -0.47
N PRO A 170 -5.53 16.62 -0.50
CA PRO A 170 -5.99 17.30 0.72
C PRO A 170 -7.03 16.48 1.51
N GLN A 171 -7.92 15.77 0.80
CA GLN A 171 -8.92 14.89 1.40
C GLN A 171 -8.28 13.69 2.11
N ALA A 172 -7.28 13.05 1.50
CA ALA A 172 -6.52 11.96 2.13
C ALA A 172 -5.78 12.43 3.39
N LYS A 173 -5.14 13.61 3.34
CA LYS A 173 -4.48 14.22 4.51
C LYS A 173 -5.48 14.47 5.65
N ALA A 174 -6.63 15.06 5.34
CA ALA A 174 -7.67 15.35 6.32
C ALA A 174 -8.17 14.06 6.99
N ILE A 175 -8.51 13.03 6.22
CA ILE A 175 -9.05 11.78 6.78
C ILE A 175 -7.98 10.99 7.54
N PHE A 176 -6.74 10.92 7.04
CA PHE A 176 -5.64 10.24 7.71
C PHE A 176 -5.25 10.92 9.01
N SER A 177 -5.34 12.26 9.10
CA SER A 177 -5.08 12.99 10.35
C SER A 177 -6.04 12.65 11.50
N LYS A 178 -7.20 12.06 11.19
CA LYS A 178 -8.14 11.56 12.20
C LYS A 178 -7.64 10.27 12.86
N VAL A 179 -6.84 9.45 12.16
CA VAL A 179 -6.44 8.11 12.64
C VAL A 179 -5.53 8.15 13.86
N PRO A 180 -4.40 8.90 13.89
CA PRO A 180 -3.48 8.90 15.04
C PRO A 180 -4.10 9.51 16.31
N LYS A 181 -5.18 10.28 16.18
CA LYS A 181 -5.92 10.89 17.29
C LYS A 181 -6.91 9.92 17.95
N LEU A 182 -7.21 8.81 17.29
CA LEU A 182 -7.93 7.69 17.87
C LEU A 182 -6.92 6.94 18.74
N GLY A 183 -6.75 7.42 19.97
CA GLY A 183 -5.72 6.92 20.88
C GLY A 183 -5.77 5.40 21.08
N ILE A 184 -4.71 4.89 21.70
CA ILE A 184 -4.55 3.51 22.23
C ILE A 184 -5.57 3.27 23.38
N LYS A 185 -6.85 3.56 23.16
CA LYS A 185 -7.92 3.24 24.10
C LYS A 185 -8.42 1.87 23.74
N ASP A 186 -7.79 0.91 24.42
CA ASP A 186 -8.26 -0.43 24.66
C ASP A 186 -8.28 -1.35 23.44
N ALA A 187 -7.16 -2.06 23.24
CA ALA A 187 -7.14 -3.40 22.65
C ALA A 187 -8.16 -4.37 23.31
N VAL A 188 -8.78 -3.96 24.42
CA VAL A 188 -9.86 -4.65 25.15
C VAL A 188 -11.26 -4.35 24.57
N CYS A 189 -11.46 -3.32 23.75
CA CYS A 189 -12.79 -2.83 23.37
C CYS A 189 -13.36 -3.37 22.04
N HIS A 190 -12.67 -4.28 21.35
CA HIS A 190 -13.22 -4.90 20.12
C HIS A 190 -14.54 -5.66 20.36
N ARG A 191 -14.81 -6.08 21.60
CA ARG A 191 -16.00 -6.86 21.94
C ARG A 191 -17.25 -5.98 22.19
N TYR A 192 -17.08 -4.67 22.40
CA TYR A 192 -18.14 -3.74 22.83
C TYR A 192 -18.12 -2.38 22.10
N ALA A 193 -17.45 -2.28 20.96
CA ALA A 193 -17.33 -1.01 20.21
C ALA A 193 -18.67 -0.33 19.87
N TYR A 194 -19.76 -1.11 19.74
CA TYR A 194 -21.12 -0.59 19.54
C TYR A 194 -21.69 0.18 20.75
N LEU A 195 -21.17 -0.07 21.97
CA LEU A 195 -21.52 0.65 23.19
C LEU A 195 -20.74 1.96 23.35
N SER A 196 -19.64 2.15 22.62
CA SER A 196 -18.93 3.44 22.61
C SER A 196 -19.84 4.50 22.01
N LYS A 197 -19.98 5.65 22.69
CA LYS A 197 -20.71 6.81 22.13
C LYS A 197 -19.99 7.41 20.92
N ASP A 198 -18.66 7.28 20.89
CA ASP A 198 -17.80 7.85 19.86
C ASP A 198 -17.24 6.74 18.98
N LEU A 199 -17.72 6.67 17.74
CA LEU A 199 -17.14 5.80 16.71
C LEU A 199 -16.00 6.53 16.00
N PRO A 200 -14.93 5.82 15.61
CA PRO A 200 -13.79 6.42 14.91
C PRO A 200 -14.16 7.22 13.66
N PHE A 201 -15.05 6.65 12.85
CA PHE A 201 -15.52 7.25 11.62
C PHE A 201 -17.05 7.19 11.54
N SER A 202 -17.63 8.29 11.04
CA SER A 202 -18.97 8.28 10.46
C SER A 202 -19.01 7.39 9.21
N ILE A 203 -20.21 7.10 8.69
CA ILE A 203 -20.38 6.27 7.47
C ILE A 203 -19.61 6.88 6.28
N ASP A 204 -19.76 8.18 6.06
CA ASP A 204 -19.11 8.88 4.95
C ASP A 204 -17.60 9.01 5.14
N ASP A 205 -17.16 9.25 6.38
CA ASP A 205 -15.73 9.25 6.72
C ASP A 205 -15.10 7.87 6.50
N LEU A 206 -15.78 6.79 6.87
CA LEU A 206 -15.28 5.43 6.71
C LEU A 206 -15.18 5.04 5.23
N ALA A 207 -16.21 5.36 4.43
CA ALA A 207 -16.17 5.16 2.99
C ALA A 207 -15.01 5.93 2.34
N THR A 208 -14.86 7.20 2.71
CA THR A 208 -13.76 8.06 2.25
C THR A 208 -12.41 7.51 2.67
N PHE A 209 -12.26 7.07 3.91
CA PHE A 209 -11.03 6.49 4.42
C PHE A 209 -10.62 5.26 3.62
N ILE A 210 -11.57 4.35 3.34
CA ILE A 210 -11.28 3.12 2.60
C ILE A 210 -10.79 3.42 1.19
N ASP A 211 -11.45 4.36 0.50
CA ASP A 211 -11.06 4.78 -0.84
C ASP A 211 -9.68 5.45 -0.83
N MET A 212 -9.46 6.42 0.05
CA MET A 212 -8.19 7.13 0.17
C MET A 212 -7.03 6.21 0.58
N TYR A 213 -7.26 5.26 1.49
CA TYR A 213 -6.23 4.29 1.88
C TYR A 213 -5.91 3.33 0.73
N GLN A 214 -6.90 2.88 -0.03
CA GLN A 214 -6.66 2.06 -1.21
C GLN A 214 -5.93 2.83 -2.31
N GLN A 215 -6.31 4.08 -2.58
CA GLN A 215 -5.60 4.95 -3.53
C GLN A 215 -4.16 5.21 -3.08
N PHE A 216 -3.95 5.46 -1.80
CA PHE A 216 -2.61 5.61 -1.24
C PHE A 216 -1.74 4.36 -1.45
N ARG A 217 -2.28 3.15 -1.17
CA ARG A 217 -1.56 1.89 -1.45
C ARG A 217 -1.17 1.76 -2.92
N LEU A 218 -2.04 2.20 -3.84
CA LEU A 218 -1.77 2.19 -5.27
C LEU A 218 -0.72 3.21 -5.67
N LEU A 219 -0.85 4.47 -5.25
CA LEU A 219 0.11 5.54 -5.48
C LEU A 219 1.52 5.11 -5.04
N ARG A 220 1.61 4.54 -3.83
CA ARG A 220 2.86 4.02 -3.30
C ARG A 220 3.41 2.93 -4.22
N ALA A 221 2.63 1.90 -4.53
CA ALA A 221 3.08 0.81 -5.39
C ALA A 221 3.45 1.26 -6.81
N GLU A 222 2.76 2.23 -7.39
CA GLU A 222 3.03 2.74 -8.74
C GLU A 222 4.31 3.59 -8.75
N THR A 223 4.52 4.43 -7.75
CA THR A 223 5.77 5.19 -7.57
C THR A 223 6.97 4.24 -7.44
N MET A 224 6.86 3.27 -6.53
CA MET A 224 7.91 2.27 -6.33
C MET A 224 8.19 1.45 -7.59
N ALA A 225 7.15 1.14 -8.37
CA ALA A 225 7.31 0.43 -9.62
C ALA A 225 8.02 1.29 -10.68
N ALA A 226 7.74 2.59 -10.74
CA ALA A 226 8.43 3.52 -11.64
C ALA A 226 9.93 3.58 -11.34
N GLU A 227 10.31 3.62 -10.07
CA GLU A 227 11.72 3.57 -9.66
C GLU A 227 12.41 2.26 -10.05
N LEU A 228 11.71 1.13 -9.92
CA LEU A 228 12.22 -0.16 -10.40
C LEU A 228 12.40 -0.18 -11.92
N TYR A 229 11.49 0.43 -12.68
CA TYR A 229 11.68 0.57 -14.13
C TYR A 229 12.93 1.41 -14.43
N ARG A 230 13.11 2.55 -13.76
CA ARG A 230 14.31 3.38 -13.91
C ARG A 230 15.59 2.60 -13.58
N LEU A 231 15.61 1.81 -12.50
CA LEU A 231 16.75 0.94 -12.18
C LEU A 231 17.04 -0.09 -13.29
N ALA A 232 16.01 -0.69 -13.86
CA ALA A 232 16.18 -1.64 -14.96
C ALA A 232 16.77 -0.94 -16.20
N ASP A 233 16.34 0.28 -16.50
CA ASP A 233 16.83 1.05 -17.64
C ASP A 233 18.28 1.50 -17.45
N ILE A 234 18.68 1.89 -16.23
CA ILE A 234 20.09 2.19 -15.90
C ILE A 234 20.97 0.94 -16.10
N TYR A 235 20.51 -0.23 -15.62
CA TYR A 235 21.26 -1.48 -15.82
C TYR A 235 21.39 -1.88 -17.29
N GLU A 236 20.32 -1.73 -18.09
CA GLU A 236 20.38 -2.03 -19.52
C GLU A 236 21.37 -1.13 -20.26
N THR A 237 21.50 0.12 -19.81
CA THR A 237 22.44 1.09 -20.38
C THR A 237 23.88 0.78 -19.95
N TYR A 238 24.10 0.37 -18.69
CA TYR A 238 25.44 0.16 -18.11
C TYR A 238 25.62 -1.22 -17.45
N PRO A 239 25.45 -2.34 -18.18
CA PRO A 239 25.39 -3.67 -17.59
C PRO A 239 26.71 -4.13 -16.99
N THR A 240 27.85 -3.65 -17.50
CA THR A 240 29.19 -3.97 -17.00
C THR A 240 29.61 -3.11 -15.80
N ARG A 241 28.81 -2.11 -15.42
CA ARG A 241 29.14 -1.15 -14.35
C ARG A 241 28.44 -1.48 -13.04
N LEU A 242 27.23 -2.00 -13.15
CA LEU A 242 26.36 -2.26 -12.01
C LEU A 242 26.15 -3.76 -11.83
N LYS A 243 26.00 -4.17 -10.58
CA LYS A 243 25.69 -5.53 -10.17
C LYS A 243 24.58 -5.55 -9.15
N GLU A 244 24.05 -6.74 -8.93
CA GLU A 244 23.21 -6.99 -7.78
C GLU A 244 24.06 -7.03 -6.48
N PRO A 245 23.58 -6.53 -5.32
CA PRO A 245 24.36 -6.33 -4.10
C PRO A 245 25.02 -7.58 -3.50
N PHE A 246 24.53 -8.74 -3.90
CA PHE A 246 24.88 -10.08 -3.42
C PHE A 246 25.69 -10.83 -4.48
N ASP A 247 25.87 -10.25 -5.66
CA ASP A 247 26.87 -10.70 -6.60
C ASP A 247 28.25 -10.38 -6.01
N LEU A 248 28.94 -11.43 -5.58
CA LEU A 248 30.26 -11.34 -4.95
C LEU A 248 31.37 -11.05 -5.95
N ARG A 249 31.07 -11.00 -7.26
CA ARG A 249 32.07 -10.73 -8.27
C ARG A 249 32.55 -9.28 -8.19
N VAL A 250 33.86 -9.10 -8.24
CA VAL A 250 34.54 -7.80 -8.21
C VAL A 250 34.37 -7.04 -9.54
N ARG A 251 34.27 -7.78 -10.66
CA ARG A 251 34.14 -7.26 -12.03
C ARG A 251 33.03 -7.96 -12.80
N ALA A 252 32.54 -7.30 -13.86
CA ALA A 252 31.61 -7.90 -14.79
C ALA A 252 32.24 -9.12 -15.50
N PRO A 253 31.50 -10.23 -15.65
CA PRO A 253 31.96 -11.39 -16.40
C PRO A 253 31.86 -11.15 -17.91
N ASP A 254 32.74 -11.80 -18.67
CA ASP A 254 32.78 -11.65 -20.14
C ASP A 254 31.51 -12.21 -20.83
N ASN A 255 30.78 -13.11 -20.16
CA ASN A 255 29.53 -13.72 -20.63
C ASN A 255 28.28 -13.22 -19.89
N LEU A 256 28.28 -11.96 -19.45
CA LEU A 256 27.18 -11.37 -18.68
C LEU A 256 25.84 -11.47 -19.43
N ASN A 257 24.84 -12.10 -18.80
CA ASN A 257 23.47 -12.06 -19.30
C ASN A 257 22.81 -10.71 -18.94
N THR A 258 22.88 -9.77 -19.88
CA THR A 258 22.37 -8.40 -19.72
C THR A 258 20.84 -8.33 -19.59
N GLN A 259 20.11 -9.39 -19.98
CA GLN A 259 18.64 -9.39 -19.96
C GLN A 259 18.05 -9.90 -18.64
N HIS A 260 18.79 -10.73 -17.89
CA HIS A 260 18.25 -11.40 -16.70
C HIS A 260 17.85 -10.41 -15.61
N VAL A 261 18.75 -9.50 -15.24
CA VAL A 261 18.56 -8.52 -14.17
C VAL A 261 17.41 -7.54 -14.49
N PRO A 262 17.37 -6.86 -15.65
CA PRO A 262 16.26 -5.98 -16.01
C PRO A 262 14.91 -6.70 -16.08
N THR A 263 14.87 -7.91 -16.63
CA THR A 263 13.63 -8.71 -16.72
C THR A 263 13.07 -9.00 -15.33
N ASP A 264 13.95 -9.35 -14.39
CA ASP A 264 13.57 -9.68 -13.02
C ASP A 264 13.11 -8.44 -12.24
N ILE A 265 13.80 -7.31 -12.40
CA ILE A 265 13.40 -6.01 -11.82
C ILE A 265 12.02 -5.58 -12.34
N ARG A 266 11.80 -5.61 -13.67
CA ARG A 266 10.50 -5.25 -14.28
C ARG A 266 9.37 -6.20 -13.88
N ARG A 267 9.67 -7.50 -13.72
CA ARG A 267 8.73 -8.49 -13.18
C ARG A 267 8.34 -8.14 -11.73
N CYS A 268 9.30 -7.71 -10.90
CA CYS A 268 9.04 -7.24 -9.55
C CYS A 268 8.16 -5.98 -9.54
N ALA A 269 8.43 -5.00 -10.41
CA ALA A 269 7.63 -3.78 -10.56
C ALA A 269 6.16 -4.09 -10.88
N ARG A 270 5.90 -4.96 -11.87
CA ARG A 270 4.54 -5.40 -12.21
C ARG A 270 3.85 -6.13 -11.06
N LYS A 271 4.58 -7.00 -10.36
CA LYS A 271 4.06 -7.75 -9.21
C LYS A 271 3.66 -6.82 -8.07
N LEU A 272 4.36 -5.71 -7.88
CA LEU A 272 4.08 -4.72 -6.85
C LEU A 272 2.72 -4.04 -7.05
N VAL A 273 2.51 -3.45 -8.23
CA VAL A 273 1.25 -2.81 -8.60
C VAL A 273 0.10 -3.83 -8.59
N ARG A 274 0.34 -5.03 -9.13
CA ARG A 274 -0.66 -6.10 -9.13
C ARG A 274 -1.06 -6.51 -7.70
N LYS A 275 -0.11 -6.57 -6.76
CA LYS A 275 -0.40 -6.86 -5.36
C LYS A 275 -1.24 -5.73 -4.75
N ALA A 276 -0.82 -4.49 -4.85
CA ALA A 276 -1.59 -3.36 -4.29
C ALA A 276 -3.05 -3.30 -4.82
N LYS A 277 -3.27 -3.65 -6.10
CA LYS A 277 -4.61 -3.72 -6.72
C LYS A 277 -5.46 -4.88 -6.24
N ASN A 278 -4.88 -6.06 -6.08
CA ASN A 278 -5.64 -7.31 -5.95
C ASN A 278 -5.52 -8.02 -4.60
N THR A 279 -4.55 -7.64 -3.76
CA THR A 279 -4.37 -8.27 -2.46
C THR A 279 -5.02 -7.46 -1.35
N ARG A 280 -5.68 -8.18 -0.46
CA ARG A 280 -6.20 -7.67 0.80
C ARG A 280 -5.13 -6.94 1.60
N TRP A 281 -5.57 -5.98 2.39
CA TRP A 281 -4.86 -5.32 3.45
C TRP A 281 -4.46 -6.35 4.50
N LYS A 282 -3.20 -6.26 4.93
CA LYS A 282 -2.71 -7.01 6.08
C LYS A 282 -2.27 -6.00 7.12
N ASN A 283 -2.53 -6.31 8.38
CA ASN A 283 -2.06 -5.49 9.49
C ASN A 283 -0.54 -5.24 9.39
N THR A 284 0.23 -6.26 8.97
CA THR A 284 1.69 -6.18 8.78
C THR A 284 2.16 -5.60 7.43
N GLU A 285 1.31 -4.93 6.64
CA GLU A 285 1.71 -4.37 5.33
C GLU A 285 2.82 -3.32 5.41
N GLY A 286 3.06 -2.75 6.59
CA GLY A 286 4.09 -1.74 6.84
C GLY A 286 5.50 -2.13 6.39
N CYS A 287 5.84 -3.43 6.40
CA CYS A 287 7.23 -3.87 6.30
C CYS A 287 7.52 -5.00 5.29
N VAL A 288 6.53 -5.50 4.54
CA VAL A 288 6.71 -6.77 3.81
C VAL A 288 6.36 -6.65 2.33
N VAL A 289 6.94 -5.66 1.66
CA VAL A 289 7.30 -5.91 0.27
C VAL A 289 8.63 -6.65 0.33
N ARG A 290 8.56 -7.99 0.36
CA ARG A 290 9.73 -8.83 0.10
C ARG A 290 10.14 -8.60 -1.34
N PHE A 291 10.88 -7.53 -1.58
CA PHE A 291 11.86 -7.58 -2.63
C PHE A 291 13.00 -8.36 -2.02
N ALA A 292 13.26 -9.52 -2.57
CA ALA A 292 14.53 -10.13 -2.28
C ALA A 292 15.65 -9.22 -2.83
N TRP A 293 15.40 -8.48 -3.93
CA TRP A 293 16.51 -7.92 -4.72
C TRP A 293 16.11 -6.80 -5.72
N PRO A 294 16.13 -5.49 -5.40
CA PRO A 294 16.23 -4.50 -6.46
C PRO A 294 16.95 -3.25 -5.97
N ALA A 295 18.14 -3.46 -5.44
CA ALA A 295 19.11 -2.40 -5.33
C ALA A 295 20.19 -2.77 -6.34
N LEU A 296 20.64 -1.85 -7.18
CA LEU A 296 21.87 -2.02 -7.94
C LEU A 296 23.00 -1.37 -7.15
N VAL A 297 24.19 -1.95 -7.22
CA VAL A 297 25.42 -1.36 -6.69
C VAL A 297 26.49 -1.41 -7.76
N PRO A 298 27.47 -0.49 -7.75
CA PRO A 298 28.61 -0.61 -8.64
C PRO A 298 29.40 -1.92 -8.44
N TYR A 299 30.07 -2.39 -9.48
CA TYR A 299 31.16 -3.36 -9.32
C TYR A 299 32.31 -2.71 -8.54
N GLU A 300 32.99 -3.49 -7.69
CA GLU A 300 34.15 -3.01 -6.92
C GLU A 300 35.27 -2.49 -7.83
N SER A 301 35.56 -3.20 -8.91
CA SER A 301 36.52 -2.76 -9.94
C SER A 301 36.20 -1.38 -10.55
N GLN A 302 34.92 -1.03 -10.65
CA GLN A 302 34.49 0.26 -11.19
C GLN A 302 34.64 1.37 -10.16
N VAL A 303 34.48 1.03 -8.87
CA VAL A 303 34.75 1.95 -7.76
C VAL A 303 36.24 2.23 -7.64
N GLU A 304 37.08 1.20 -7.77
CA GLU A 304 38.54 1.33 -7.78
C GLU A 304 39.01 2.21 -8.93
N MET A 305 38.55 1.93 -10.16
CA MET A 305 38.86 2.75 -11.34
C MET A 305 38.45 4.22 -11.15
N PHE A 306 37.25 4.46 -10.63
CA PHE A 306 36.77 5.82 -10.35
C PHE A 306 37.66 6.55 -9.34
N GLN A 307 38.11 5.85 -8.29
CA GLN A 307 39.02 6.42 -7.29
C GLN A 307 40.37 6.77 -7.90
N GLU A 308 40.95 5.86 -8.68
CA GLU A 308 42.24 6.05 -9.35
C GLU A 308 42.23 7.30 -10.25
N HIS A 309 41.25 7.41 -11.14
CA HIS A 309 41.14 8.54 -12.09
C HIS A 309 40.80 9.87 -11.38
N ILE A 310 40.14 9.83 -10.22
CA ILE A 310 39.91 11.06 -9.43
C ILE A 310 41.16 11.51 -8.69
N THR A 311 41.96 10.58 -8.19
CA THR A 311 43.24 10.92 -7.55
C THR A 311 44.30 11.36 -8.55
N ASP A 312 44.28 10.82 -9.77
CA ASP A 312 45.15 11.24 -10.86
C ASP A 312 44.50 12.36 -11.69
N ALA A 313 44.74 13.60 -11.27
CA ALA A 313 44.11 14.79 -11.84
C ALA A 313 44.36 15.03 -13.34
N THR A 314 45.26 14.27 -13.96
CA THR A 314 45.63 14.45 -15.37
C THR A 314 44.49 14.06 -16.32
N ASP A 315 43.72 13.02 -15.99
CA ASP A 315 42.62 12.54 -16.84
C ASP A 315 41.37 13.42 -16.78
N ILE A 316 41.08 14.01 -15.62
CA ILE A 316 39.87 14.83 -15.42
C ILE A 316 40.03 16.24 -16.01
N GLN A 317 41.25 16.75 -16.16
CA GLN A 317 41.49 18.07 -16.79
C GLN A 317 41.01 18.16 -18.24
N VAL A 318 40.89 17.02 -18.94
CA VAL A 318 40.42 16.94 -20.34
C VAL A 318 38.96 16.45 -20.42
N ALA A 319 38.28 16.30 -19.28
CA ALA A 319 36.90 15.85 -19.24
C ALA A 319 35.95 16.95 -19.74
N PRO A 320 34.89 16.57 -20.50
CA PRO A 320 33.78 17.47 -20.78
C PRO A 320 33.17 18.05 -19.50
N ALA A 321 32.69 19.29 -19.55
CA ALA A 321 32.13 19.98 -18.37
C ALA A 321 30.98 19.19 -17.71
N ASP A 322 30.16 18.48 -18.49
CA ASP A 322 29.07 17.66 -17.97
C ASP A 322 29.57 16.43 -17.19
N ILE A 323 30.69 15.82 -17.62
CA ILE A 323 31.33 14.72 -16.88
C ILE A 323 31.95 15.23 -15.59
N VAL A 324 32.58 16.39 -15.61
CA VAL A 324 33.13 17.03 -14.40
C VAL A 324 32.02 17.31 -13.38
N ASP A 325 30.89 17.86 -13.82
CA ASP A 325 29.72 18.10 -12.97
C ASP A 325 29.18 16.79 -12.37
N LYS A 326 29.07 15.73 -13.18
CA LYS A 326 28.64 14.40 -12.71
C LYS A 326 29.62 13.78 -11.73
N CYS A 327 30.93 13.89 -11.96
CA CYS A 327 31.95 13.47 -11.00
C CYS A 327 31.76 14.17 -9.65
N CYS A 328 31.57 15.49 -9.67
CA CYS A 328 31.32 16.27 -8.46
C CYS A 328 30.04 15.81 -7.75
N ALA A 329 28.97 15.55 -8.50
CA ALA A 329 27.71 15.04 -7.96
C ALA A 329 27.85 13.65 -7.34
N VAL A 330 28.61 12.75 -7.94
CA VAL A 330 28.89 11.41 -7.39
C VAL A 330 29.63 11.51 -6.05
N VAL A 331 30.59 12.40 -5.93
CA VAL A 331 31.33 12.58 -4.66
C VAL A 331 30.45 13.28 -3.62
N ALA A 332 29.75 14.35 -4.00
CA ALA A 332 28.95 15.17 -3.08
C ALA A 332 27.71 14.46 -2.55
N ASN A 333 27.04 13.68 -3.41
CA ASN A 333 25.72 13.11 -3.14
C ASN A 333 25.77 11.59 -2.91
N ALA A 334 26.93 11.05 -2.50
CA ALA A 334 27.09 9.64 -2.17
C ALA A 334 25.98 9.17 -1.20
N PRO A 335 25.23 8.10 -1.49
CA PRO A 335 24.26 7.53 -0.57
C PRO A 335 24.90 6.97 0.70
N SER A 336 24.14 6.78 1.78
CA SER A 336 24.69 6.31 3.07
C SER A 336 25.41 4.96 3.01
N TRP A 337 24.98 4.04 2.14
CA TRP A 337 25.62 2.74 1.90
C TRP A 337 26.87 2.82 1.00
N ALA A 338 27.15 3.98 0.42
CA ALA A 338 28.31 4.27 -0.41
C ALA A 338 29.34 5.19 0.29
N ARG A 339 29.12 5.54 1.57
CA ARG A 339 29.96 6.45 2.38
C ARG A 339 30.81 5.70 3.41
N ASP A 340 31.98 6.25 3.72
CA ASP A 340 32.88 5.75 4.78
C ASP A 340 32.78 6.58 6.08
N ASN A 341 32.56 7.91 5.99
CA ASN A 341 32.24 8.79 7.14
C ASN A 341 31.86 10.23 6.70
N ALA A 342 30.72 10.75 7.18
CA ALA A 342 30.11 11.98 6.66
C ALA A 342 30.90 13.29 6.89
N GLU A 343 31.73 13.38 7.95
CA GLU A 343 32.42 14.63 8.31
C GLU A 343 33.72 14.90 7.53
N ARG A 344 34.41 13.84 7.05
CA ARG A 344 35.66 14.01 6.28
C ARG A 344 35.41 14.32 4.80
N GLU A 345 34.24 13.96 4.28
CA GLU A 345 33.90 14.07 2.86
C GLU A 345 33.48 15.49 2.45
N VAL A 346 32.80 16.27 3.31
CA VAL A 346 32.37 17.64 2.98
C VAL A 346 33.57 18.56 2.65
N MET A 347 34.69 18.40 3.36
CA MET A 347 35.92 19.15 3.06
C MET A 347 36.63 18.64 1.79
N ALA A 348 36.53 17.35 1.48
CA ALA A 348 37.08 16.77 0.26
C ALA A 348 36.26 17.17 -0.98
N VAL A 349 34.92 17.19 -0.89
CA VAL A 349 33.99 17.64 -1.94
C VAL A 349 34.19 19.12 -2.24
N THR A 350 34.30 19.97 -1.21
CA THR A 350 34.51 21.42 -1.41
C THR A 350 35.85 21.67 -2.10
N ARG A 351 36.92 20.97 -1.70
CA ARG A 351 38.23 21.05 -2.36
C ARG A 351 38.20 20.48 -3.77
N LEU A 352 37.54 19.35 -4.01
CA LEU A 352 37.40 18.75 -5.33
C LEU A 352 36.60 19.67 -6.28
N TYR A 353 35.54 20.31 -5.78
CA TYR A 353 34.77 21.32 -6.52
C TYR A 353 35.60 22.57 -6.86
N GLU A 354 36.37 23.10 -5.91
CA GLU A 354 37.28 24.24 -6.13
C GLU A 354 38.43 23.88 -7.10
N THR A 355 38.96 22.66 -7.01
CA THR A 355 40.11 22.19 -7.80
C THR A 355 39.71 21.75 -9.22
N LEU A 356 38.51 21.21 -9.42
CA LEU A 356 38.00 20.83 -10.75
C LEU A 356 37.48 22.04 -11.53
N LYS A 357 36.94 23.06 -10.85
CA LYS A 357 36.43 24.28 -11.48
C LYS A 357 37.54 25.28 -11.82
N GLN A 358 38.65 25.26 -11.07
CA GLN A 358 39.88 25.94 -11.43
C GLN A 358 40.72 24.98 -12.27
N GLN A 359 40.70 25.13 -13.61
CA GLN A 359 41.28 24.21 -14.61
C GLN A 359 42.78 23.83 -14.48
N HIS A 360 43.49 24.13 -13.37
CA HIS A 360 44.95 24.05 -13.29
C HIS A 360 45.55 23.67 -11.92
N LEU A 361 44.97 22.76 -11.13
CA LEU A 361 45.68 22.23 -9.96
C LEU A 361 45.58 20.70 -9.82
N SER A 362 46.72 20.08 -9.54
CA SER A 362 46.88 18.66 -9.26
C SER A 362 46.15 18.25 -7.97
N LEU A 363 45.23 17.29 -8.07
CA LEU A 363 44.42 16.70 -6.98
C LEU A 363 45.25 15.82 -6.01
N HIS A 364 46.54 16.13 -5.81
CA HIS A 364 47.36 15.40 -4.85
C HIS A 364 46.85 15.66 -3.42
N GLY A 365 46.33 14.61 -2.78
CA GLY A 365 46.00 14.61 -1.35
C GLY A 365 44.51 14.60 -1.00
N LEU A 366 43.59 14.37 -1.94
CA LEU A 366 42.18 14.13 -1.63
C LEU A 366 41.96 12.67 -1.21
N ASN A 367 41.90 12.43 0.10
CA ASN A 367 41.45 11.15 0.66
C ASN A 367 39.91 11.07 0.63
N PHE A 368 39.34 10.78 -0.53
CA PHE A 368 37.93 10.41 -0.68
C PHE A 368 37.84 8.91 -1.00
N LYS A 369 36.96 8.18 -0.30
CA LYS A 369 36.82 6.74 -0.47
C LYS A 369 35.34 6.38 -0.61
N VAL A 370 34.93 5.99 -1.82
CA VAL A 370 33.64 5.32 -2.03
C VAL A 370 33.81 3.89 -1.54
N LEU A 371 33.08 3.52 -0.49
CA LEU A 371 33.03 2.14 -0.03
C LEU A 371 31.62 1.61 -0.23
N ILE A 372 31.50 0.46 -0.89
CA ILE A 372 30.24 -0.27 -0.92
C ILE A 372 30.13 -1.01 0.40
N GLN A 373 29.38 -0.47 1.35
CA GLN A 373 29.01 -1.22 2.52
C GLN A 373 27.81 -2.10 2.17
N PRO A 374 27.92 -3.45 2.20
CA PRO A 374 26.73 -4.28 2.22
C PRO A 374 25.92 -3.86 3.45
N TYR A 375 24.61 -3.66 3.29
CA TYR A 375 23.71 -3.16 4.33
C TYR A 375 23.82 -4.03 5.61
N GLN A 376 24.76 -3.69 6.50
CA GLN A 376 24.89 -4.25 7.84
C GLN A 376 24.13 -3.31 8.78
N ALA A 377 22.80 -3.34 8.70
CA ALA A 377 22.05 -2.83 9.82
C ALA A 377 22.37 -3.73 11.02
N GLU A 378 22.93 -3.13 12.07
CA GLU A 378 23.16 -3.71 13.39
C GLU A 378 21.91 -4.44 13.88
N PHE A 379 21.74 -5.75 13.61
CA PHE A 379 20.62 -6.51 14.17
C PHE A 379 21.00 -7.95 14.53
N PRO A 380 20.44 -8.46 15.65
CA PRO A 380 20.91 -9.67 16.33
C PRO A 380 20.70 -10.92 15.48
N LYS A 381 21.53 -11.94 15.75
CA LYS A 381 21.69 -13.25 15.08
C LYS A 381 20.42 -14.13 14.92
N ARG A 382 19.19 -13.61 14.96
CA ARG A 382 17.95 -14.38 14.83
C ARG A 382 17.18 -14.02 13.57
N ALA A 383 17.25 -14.95 12.61
CA ALA A 383 16.42 -15.11 11.41
C ALA A 383 16.55 -14.01 10.33
N PRO A 384 16.40 -14.37 9.03
CA PRO A 384 16.43 -13.42 7.94
C PRO A 384 15.11 -12.62 7.96
N VAL A 385 15.07 -11.59 8.79
CA VAL A 385 13.99 -10.61 8.76
C VAL A 385 14.16 -9.88 7.44
N ALA A 386 13.29 -10.21 6.49
CA ALA A 386 13.20 -9.56 5.20
C ALA A 386 13.27 -8.04 5.40
N LEU A 387 14.36 -7.43 4.93
CA LEU A 387 14.55 -6.01 5.03
C LEU A 387 13.41 -5.33 4.26
N PRO A 388 12.62 -4.45 4.90
CA PRO A 388 11.78 -3.52 4.17
C PRO A 388 12.69 -2.62 3.33
N VAL A 389 13.00 -3.04 2.11
CA VAL A 389 13.69 -2.21 1.12
C VAL A 389 12.74 -1.07 0.80
N LEU A 390 13.05 0.10 1.35
CA LEU A 390 12.48 1.33 0.85
C LEU A 390 13.02 1.53 -0.58
N PRO A 391 12.21 2.07 -1.48
CA PRO A 391 12.67 2.47 -2.80
C PRO A 391 13.84 3.44 -2.65
N ARG A 392 14.84 3.33 -3.52
CA ARG A 392 15.98 4.25 -3.53
C ARG A 392 15.43 5.62 -3.90
N GLY A 393 15.58 6.63 -3.04
CA GLY A 393 15.09 7.97 -3.34
C GLY A 393 15.63 8.49 -4.68
N ASP A 394 14.97 9.46 -5.31
CA ASP A 394 15.36 10.00 -6.63
C ASP A 394 16.86 10.36 -6.70
N ALA A 395 17.41 10.90 -5.61
CA ALA A 395 18.83 11.23 -5.47
C ALA A 395 19.76 10.01 -5.54
N GLU A 396 19.35 8.85 -5.00
CA GLU A 396 20.16 7.62 -5.09
C GLU A 396 20.14 7.01 -6.49
N LEU A 397 19.01 7.11 -7.20
CA LEU A 397 18.91 6.66 -8.59
C LEU A 397 19.74 7.54 -9.52
N GLU A 398 19.65 8.85 -9.35
CA GLU A 398 20.47 9.84 -10.04
C GLU A 398 21.96 9.64 -9.74
N TRP A 399 22.32 9.33 -8.49
CA TRP A 399 23.69 8.99 -8.14
C TRP A 399 24.21 7.76 -8.88
N LEU A 400 23.42 6.67 -8.96
CA LEU A 400 23.82 5.45 -9.67
C LEU A 400 23.99 5.69 -11.17
N GLU A 401 23.10 6.49 -11.77
CA GLU A 401 23.14 6.89 -13.18
C GLU A 401 24.40 7.72 -13.47
N ASN A 402 24.66 8.76 -12.67
CA ASN A 402 25.86 9.58 -12.79
C ASN A 402 27.15 8.76 -12.59
N PHE A 403 27.18 7.84 -11.61
CA PHE A 403 28.32 6.97 -11.39
C PHE A 403 28.60 6.08 -12.61
N ALA A 404 27.54 5.45 -13.14
CA ALA A 404 27.67 4.54 -14.28
C ALA A 404 28.11 5.28 -15.56
N GLU A 405 27.62 6.50 -15.78
CA GLU A 405 28.04 7.37 -16.88
C GLU A 405 29.50 7.79 -16.80
N VAL A 406 29.94 8.26 -15.63
CA VAL A 406 31.34 8.70 -15.43
C VAL A 406 32.31 7.54 -15.62
N THR A 407 32.01 6.39 -15.01
CA THR A 407 32.87 5.20 -15.14
C THR A 407 32.88 4.64 -16.56
N ALA A 408 31.77 4.72 -17.30
CA ALA A 408 31.75 4.39 -18.72
C ALA A 408 32.64 5.33 -19.56
N TRP A 409 32.66 6.64 -19.24
CA TRP A 409 33.55 7.60 -19.90
C TRP A 409 35.03 7.33 -19.57
N MET A 410 35.36 7.06 -18.30
CA MET A 410 36.73 6.76 -17.86
C MET A 410 37.30 5.53 -18.56
N GLU A 411 36.54 4.42 -18.63
CA GLU A 411 37.00 3.20 -19.30
C GLU A 411 37.23 3.40 -20.80
N GLY A 412 36.42 4.25 -21.45
CA GLY A 412 36.61 4.63 -22.86
C GLY A 412 37.92 5.37 -23.14
N LYS A 413 38.52 5.99 -22.12
CA LYS A 413 39.86 6.62 -22.19
C LYS A 413 40.99 5.62 -22.02
N THR A 414 40.82 4.61 -21.16
CA THR A 414 41.85 3.60 -20.87
C THR A 414 42.10 2.64 -22.04
N THR A 415 41.15 2.53 -22.98
CA THR A 415 41.25 1.71 -24.20
C THR A 415 41.76 2.43 -25.45
N GLN A 416 42.12 3.72 -25.36
CA GLN A 416 42.81 4.48 -26.41
C GLN A 416 44.29 4.57 -26.11
#